data_AF-A0A2E7SGD4-F1
#
_entry.id   AF-A0A2E7SGD4-F1
#
_cell.length_a   1.000
_cell.length_b   1.000
_cell.length_c   1.000
_cell.angle_alpha   90.00
_cell.angle_beta   90.00
_cell.angle_gamma   90.00
#
_symmetry.space_group_name_H-M   'P 1'
#
loop_
_entity.id
_entity.type
_entity.pdbx_description
1 polymer ?
#
loop_
_entity_poly.entity_id
_entity_poly.type
_entity_poly.pdbx_seq_one_letter_code
_entity_poly.pdbx_strand_id
1 'polypeptide(L)' 'MCLDGQQLEFVWTHEPPYVRHISRKIVEDFFIWLGENGVAKRSIPIPDRVGGGWILFIYESVDKKFIEAWSPSSGEE' A
#
# COMPACT_ATOMS: atom_id res chain seq x y z
N MET A 1 21.18 -12.82 -0.66
CA MET A 1 20.79 -11.40 -0.74
C MET A 1 19.28 -11.39 -0.68
N CYS A 2 18.71 -10.99 0.46
CA CYS A 2 17.27 -11.07 0.70
C CYS A 2 16.55 -9.98 -0.10
N LEU A 3 15.50 -10.37 -0.82
CA LEU A 3 14.64 -9.53 -1.67
C LEU A 3 13.71 -8.64 -0.82
N ASP A 4 14.26 -7.92 0.15
CA ASP A 4 13.51 -7.11 1.12
C ASP A 4 13.32 -5.67 0.58
N GLY A 5 12.71 -5.53 -0.59
CA GLY A 5 12.57 -4.24 -1.27
C GLY A 5 11.28 -4.05 -2.05
N GLN A 6 10.34 -4.99 -1.92
CA GLN A 6 9.08 -5.00 -2.66
C GLN A 6 7.84 -5.01 -1.76
N GLN A 7 8.00 -5.13 -0.44
CA GLN A 7 6.87 -5.31 0.47
C GLN A 7 6.39 -3.97 1.03
N LEU A 8 5.08 -3.75 0.97
CA LEU A 8 4.41 -2.62 1.60
C LEU A 8 4.53 -2.67 3.13
N GLU A 9 4.77 -1.52 3.75
CA GLU A 9 4.69 -1.37 5.20
C GLU A 9 3.29 -0.89 5.59
N PHE A 10 2.60 -1.67 6.44
CA PHE A 10 1.26 -1.35 6.93
C PHE A 10 1.32 -0.77 8.34
N VAL A 11 0.76 0.43 8.53
CA VAL A 11 0.68 1.11 9.82
C VAL A 11 -0.77 1.14 10.29
N TRP A 12 -1.19 0.03 10.90
CA TRP A 12 -2.55 -0.14 11.41
C TRP A 12 -2.85 0.58 12.72
N THR A 13 -1.81 1.02 13.44
CA THR A 13 -1.94 1.72 14.73
C THR A 13 -2.24 3.21 14.57
N HIS A 14 -2.08 3.76 13.37
CA HIS A 14 -2.45 5.13 13.04
C HIS A 14 -3.94 5.21 12.66
N GLU A 15 -4.57 6.36 12.92
CA GLU A 15 -5.95 6.64 12.49
C GLU A 15 -5.98 7.90 11.60
N PRO A 16 -6.36 7.78 10.31
CA PRO A 16 -6.72 6.56 9.58
C PRO A 16 -5.49 5.66 9.31
N PRO A 17 -5.65 4.33 9.21
CA PRO A 17 -4.57 3.43 8.83
C PRO A 17 -3.97 3.80 7.49
N TYR A 18 -2.68 3.52 7.31
CA TYR A 18 -2.02 3.76 6.03
C TYR A 18 -1.03 2.67 5.68
N VAL A 19 -0.69 2.64 4.40
CA VAL A 19 0.38 1.85 3.84
C VAL A 19 1.43 2.78 3.26
N ARG A 20 2.71 2.41 3.32
CA ARG A 20 3.79 3.16 2.68
C ARG A 20 4.81 2.28 1.99
N HIS A 21 5.47 2.85 0.98
CA HIS A 21 6.58 2.24 0.28
C HIS A 21 7.45 3.30 -0.40
N ILE A 22 8.74 3.01 -0.61
CA ILE A 22 9.65 3.96 -1.26
C ILE A 22 9.32 4.17 -2.75
N SER A 23 8.87 3.11 -3.42
CA SER A 23 8.48 3.14 -4.83
C SER A 23 7.03 3.56 -5.01
N ARG A 24 6.82 4.65 -5.76
CA ARG A 24 5.51 5.13 -6.19
C ARG A 24 4.70 4.03 -6.89
N LYS A 25 5.34 3.31 -7.81
CA LYS A 25 4.71 2.27 -8.64
C LYS A 25 4.04 1.20 -7.78
N ILE A 26 4.73 0.73 -6.74
CA ILE A 26 4.19 -0.29 -5.83
C ILE A 26 2.94 0.22 -5.09
N VAL A 27 2.93 1.48 -4.65
CA VAL A 27 1.75 2.07 -3.98
C VAL A 27 0.61 2.32 -4.99
N GLU A 28 0.92 2.66 -6.24
CA GLU A 28 -0.07 2.80 -7.33
C GLU A 28 -0.69 1.45 -7.72
N ASP A 29 0.12 0.40 -7.88
CA ASP A 29 -0.35 -0.96 -8.16
C ASP A 29 -1.27 -1.46 -7.04
N PHE A 30 -0.89 -1.21 -5.79
CA PHE A 30 -1.72 -1.52 -4.63
C PHE A 30 -3.00 -0.67 -4.57
N PHE A 31 -2.93 0.61 -4.92
CA PHE A 31 -4.11 1.48 -5.02
C PHE A 31 -5.12 0.94 -6.04
N ILE A 32 -4.66 0.44 -7.19
CA ILE A 32 -5.51 -0.16 -8.22
C ILE A 32 -6.13 -1.45 -7.68
N TRP A 33 -5.31 -2.35 -7.17
CA TRP A 33 -5.75 -3.65 -6.63
C TRP A 33 -6.79 -3.48 -5.50
N LEU A 34 -6.61 -2.53 -4.59
CA LEU A 34 -7.59 -2.21 -3.55
C LEU A 34 -8.96 -1.86 -4.14
N GLY A 35 -8.98 -1.13 -5.27
CA GLY A 35 -10.22 -0.78 -5.96
C GLY A 35 -10.91 -1.96 -6.61
N GLU A 36 -10.13 -2.80 -7.27
CA GLU A 36 -10.61 -4.03 -7.91
C GLU A 36 -11.19 -5.01 -6.87
N ASN A 37 -10.69 -4.95 -5.63
CA ASN A 37 -11.14 -5.78 -4.51
C ASN A 37 -12.13 -5.07 -3.56
N GLY A 38 -12.71 -3.95 -3.99
CA GLY A 38 -13.87 -3.34 -3.33
C GLY A 38 -13.59 -2.31 -2.23
N VAL A 39 -12.32 -1.98 -1.96
CA VAL A 39 -11.93 -0.99 -0.94
C VAL A 39 -12.03 0.42 -1.52
N ALA A 40 -13.23 0.98 -1.67
CA ALA A 40 -13.46 2.22 -2.41
C ALA A 40 -12.95 3.50 -1.71
N LYS A 41 -13.04 3.57 -0.39
CA LYS A 41 -12.68 4.74 0.43
C LYS A 41 -11.22 4.67 0.85
N ARG A 42 -10.36 5.15 -0.03
CA ARG A 42 -8.91 5.25 0.15
C ARG A 42 -8.39 6.55 -0.46
N SER A 43 -7.25 7.05 0.01
CA SER A 43 -6.60 8.17 -0.65
C SER A 43 -5.96 7.72 -1.97
N ILE A 44 -5.71 8.67 -2.87
CA ILE A 44 -4.69 8.47 -3.89
C ILE A 44 -3.31 8.32 -3.22
N PRO A 45 -2.32 7.69 -3.87
CA PRO A 45 -0.94 7.72 -3.41
C PRO A 45 -0.44 9.17 -3.36
N ILE A 46 0.17 9.56 -2.24
CA ILE A 46 0.78 10.88 -2.04
C ILE A 46 2.22 10.73 -1.55
N PRO A 47 3.11 11.72 -1.80
CA PRO A 47 4.46 11.67 -1.27
C PRO A 47 4.46 11.77 0.27
N ASP A 48 5.17 10.86 0.94
CA ASP A 48 5.39 10.91 2.38
C ASP A 48 6.43 11.99 2.69
N ARG A 49 5.99 13.05 3.39
CA ARG A 49 6.83 14.21 3.75
C ARG A 49 7.68 13.99 5.00
N VAL A 50 7.43 12.93 5.76
CA VAL A 50 8.13 12.62 7.02
C VAL A 50 9.15 11.52 6.80
N GLY A 51 8.72 10.38 6.26
CA GLY A 51 9.59 9.21 6.03
C GLY A 51 10.23 9.16 4.65
N GLY A 52 9.76 10.00 3.71
CA GLY A 52 10.10 9.86 2.29
C GLY A 52 9.34 8.71 1.63
N GLY A 53 9.34 8.68 0.29
CA GLY A 53 8.58 7.69 -0.47
C GLY A 53 7.11 8.09 -0.65
N TRP A 54 6.22 7.11 -0.60
CA TRP A 54 4.81 7.26 -0.94
C TRP A 54 3.92 6.57 0.09
N ILE A 55 2.80 7.20 0.40
CA ILE A 55 1.82 6.77 1.40
C ILE A 55 0.41 6.76 0.79
N LEU A 56 -0.41 5.81 1.23
CA LEU A 56 -1.82 5.70 0.90
C LEU A 56 -2.61 5.41 2.17
N PHE A 57 -3.66 6.19 2.43
CA PHE A 57 -4.54 6.03 3.58
C PHE A 57 -5.77 5.19 3.24
N ILE A 58 -6.21 4.35 4.18
CA ILE A 58 -7.41 3.52 4.07
C ILE A 58 -8.45 4.08 5.06
N TYR A 59 -9.59 4.56 4.55
CA TYR A 59 -10.61 5.24 5.35
C TYR A 59 -11.79 4.35 5.74
N GLU A 60 -11.85 3.12 5.23
CA GLU A 60 -12.89 2.14 5.55
C GLU A 60 -12.33 0.92 6.28
N SER A 61 -13.23 0.18 6.92
CA SER A 61 -12.88 -1.08 7.57
C SER A 61 -12.57 -2.14 6.52
N VAL A 62 -11.46 -2.83 6.71
CA VAL A 62 -10.91 -3.82 5.78
C VAL A 62 -10.42 -5.05 6.54
N ASP A 63 -10.40 -6.20 5.87
CA ASP A 63 -9.72 -7.39 6.40
C ASP A 63 -8.20 -7.21 6.24
N LYS A 64 -7.51 -7.06 7.38
CA LYS A 64 -6.06 -6.83 7.40
C LYS A 64 -5.29 -8.00 6.78
N LYS A 65 -5.68 -9.24 7.06
CA LYS A 65 -4.98 -10.43 6.55
C LYS A 65 -5.11 -10.54 5.04
N PHE A 66 -6.30 -10.22 4.51
CA PHE A 66 -6.54 -10.19 3.08
C PHE A 66 -5.65 -9.15 2.38
N ILE A 67 -5.57 -7.95 2.94
CA ILE A 67 -4.76 -6.87 2.38
C ILE A 67 -3.26 -7.13 2.50
N GLU A 68 -2.80 -7.63 3.65
CA GLU A 68 -1.38 -7.95 3.90
C GLU A 68 -0.88 -9.11 3.05
N ALA A 69 -1.77 -9.96 2.53
CA ALA A 69 -1.43 -11.03 1.60
C ALA A 69 -1.12 -10.52 0.19
N TRP A 70 -1.42 -9.26 -0.12
CA TRP A 70 -1.07 -8.68 -1.39
C TRP A 70 0.45 -8.69 -1.60
N SER A 71 0.87 -9.04 -2.81
CA SER A 71 2.25 -8.95 -3.25
C SER A 71 2.27 -8.26 -4.61
N PRO A 72 3.25 -7.39 -4.88
CA PRO A 72 3.38 -6.81 -6.20
C PRO A 72 3.61 -7.94 -7.20
N SER A 73 2.87 -7.91 -8.31
CA SER A 73 3.20 -8.76 -9.45
C SER A 73 4.65 -8.46 -9.82
N SER A 74 5.54 -9.43 -9.65
CA SER A 74 6.88 -9.35 -10.22
C SER A 74 6.67 -9.21 -11.72
N GLY A 75 6.79 -7.99 -12.22
CA GLY A 75 6.88 -7.76 -13.65
C GLY A 75 8.14 -8.48 -14.10
N GLU A 76 7.98 -9.67 -14.67
CA GLU A 76 8.92 -10.17 -15.66
C GLU A 76 8.95 -9.14 -16.79
N GLU A 77 10.05 -8.39 -16.88
CA GLU A 77 10.54 -7.85 -18.15
C GLU A 77 11.55 -8.85 -18.74
#